data_AF-A0A951KMJ0-F1
#
_entry.id   AF-A0A951KMJ0-F1
#
_cell.length_a   1.000
_cell.length_b   1.000
_cell.length_c   1.000
_cell.angle_alpha   90.00
_cell.angle_beta   90.00
_cell.angle_gamma   90.00
#
_symmetry.space_group_name_H-M   'P 1'
#
loop_
_entity.id
_entity.type
_entity.pdbx_description
1 polymer ?
#
loop_
_entity_poly.entity_id
_entity_poly.type
_entity_poly.pdbx_seq_one_letter_code
_entity_poly.pdbx_strand_id
1 'polypeptide(L)'
;MVDRAYTDAELDAAIAALTAPQRLEEAQYLVTRAAPSLQRVLATALREGGWFDLGHDQALREATSREDPGERVRDVQTLLADETRLGMLVGVAVGFELARELARVPGADSPPTTKEDG
;
A
#
# COMPACT_ATOMS: atom_id res chain seq x y z
N MET A 1 15.04 6.08 -16.46
CA MET A 1 13.92 6.94 -16.87
C MET A 1 13.84 8.07 -15.86
N VAL A 2 13.81 9.32 -16.33
CA VAL A 2 13.92 10.52 -15.48
C VAL A 2 12.81 10.53 -14.44
N ASP A 3 13.17 10.75 -13.18
CA ASP A 3 12.27 10.91 -12.03
C ASP A 3 11.51 12.24 -12.20
N ARG A 4 10.50 12.25 -13.08
CA ARG A 4 9.64 13.41 -13.30
C ARG A 4 8.71 13.50 -12.10
N ALA A 5 8.82 14.58 -11.34
CA ALA A 5 7.83 14.93 -10.33
C ALA A 5 6.47 15.14 -11.03
N TYR A 6 5.45 14.40 -10.57
CA TYR A 6 4.08 14.55 -11.05
C TYR A 6 3.50 15.89 -10.56
N THR A 7 2.68 16.53 -11.38
CA THR A 7 1.92 17.72 -10.97
C THR A 7 0.65 17.33 -10.20
N ASP A 8 0.14 18.23 -9.36
CA ASP A 8 -1.11 18.00 -8.61
C ASP A 8 -2.28 17.64 -9.53
N ALA A 9 -2.38 18.28 -10.70
CA ALA A 9 -3.41 17.99 -11.70
C ALA A 9 -3.27 16.58 -12.32
N GLU A 10 -2.04 16.10 -12.53
CA GLU A 10 -1.78 14.73 -12.99
C GLU A 10 -2.14 13.72 -11.89
N LEU A 11 -1.86 14.06 -10.61
CA LEU A 11 -2.23 13.23 -9.46
C LEU A 11 -3.75 13.13 -9.30
N ASP A 12 -4.46 14.26 -9.34
CA ASP A 12 -5.93 14.30 -9.23
C ASP A 12 -6.60 13.53 -10.38
N ALA A 13 -6.10 13.69 -11.61
CA ALA A 13 -6.60 12.93 -12.75
C ALA A 13 -6.37 11.42 -12.60
N ALA A 14 -5.22 11.00 -12.05
CA ALA A 14 -4.95 9.61 -11.74
C ALA A 14 -5.86 9.07 -10.64
N ILE A 15 -6.12 9.85 -9.58
CA ILE A 15 -7.06 9.49 -8.51
C ILE A 15 -8.48 9.32 -9.07
N ALA A 16 -8.95 10.26 -9.89
CA ALA A 16 -10.25 10.17 -10.55
C ALA A 16 -10.35 8.96 -11.49
N ALA A 17 -9.24 8.58 -12.13
CA ALA A 17 -9.16 7.40 -12.97
C ALA A 17 -9.25 6.08 -12.18
N LEU A 18 -8.83 6.07 -10.91
CA LEU A 18 -8.92 4.90 -10.00
C LEU A 18 -10.32 4.71 -9.41
N THR A 19 -11.11 5.77 -9.28
CA THR A 19 -12.50 5.69 -8.79
C THR A 19 -13.48 5.19 -9.85
N ALA A 20 -13.02 4.96 -11.09
CA ALA A 20 -13.78 4.28 -12.11
C ALA A 20 -14.05 2.81 -11.69
N PRO A 21 -15.32 2.37 -11.60
CA PRO A 21 -15.70 1.14 -10.90
C PRO A 21 -14.95 -0.12 -11.37
N GLN A 22 -14.69 -0.26 -12.68
CA GLN A 22 -14.05 -1.46 -13.23
C GLN A 22 -12.54 -1.53 -13.00
N ARG A 23 -11.85 -0.39 -12.92
CA ARG A 23 -10.37 -0.39 -12.80
C ARG A 23 -9.90 -0.86 -11.44
N LEU A 24 -10.61 -0.48 -10.39
CA LEU A 24 -10.27 -0.91 -9.04
C LEU A 24 -10.57 -2.41 -8.86
N GLU A 25 -11.63 -2.93 -9.47
CA GLU A 25 -11.97 -4.36 -9.42
C GLU A 25 -10.89 -5.25 -10.05
N GLU A 26 -10.38 -4.88 -11.23
CA GLU A 26 -9.28 -5.62 -11.88
C GLU A 26 -8.00 -5.62 -11.03
N ALA A 27 -7.64 -4.46 -10.48
CA ALA A 27 -6.50 -4.33 -9.57
C ALA A 27 -6.68 -5.17 -8.30
N GLN A 28 -7.89 -5.16 -7.71
CA GLN A 28 -8.22 -5.97 -6.55
C GLN A 28 -8.08 -7.47 -6.85
N TYR A 29 -8.60 -7.94 -7.99
CA TYR A 29 -8.49 -9.34 -8.39
C TYR A 29 -7.03 -9.81 -8.52
N LEU A 30 -6.16 -8.99 -9.11
CA LEU A 30 -4.73 -9.26 -9.21
C LEU A 30 -4.08 -9.33 -7.82
N VAL A 31 -4.38 -8.37 -6.95
CA VAL A 31 -3.87 -8.31 -5.57
C VAL A 31 -4.33 -9.53 -4.76
N THR A 32 -5.59 -9.95 -4.87
CA THR A 32 -6.12 -11.13 -4.16
C THR A 32 -5.30 -12.39 -4.45
N ARG A 33 -4.88 -12.59 -5.71
CA ARG A 33 -4.04 -13.75 -6.08
C ARG A 33 -2.63 -13.68 -5.49
N ALA A 34 -2.10 -12.48 -5.31
CA ALA A 34 -0.78 -12.24 -4.73
C ALA A 34 -0.80 -12.05 -3.20
N ALA A 35 -1.99 -12.01 -2.59
CA ALA A 35 -2.21 -11.56 -1.21
C ALA A 35 -1.33 -12.27 -0.17
N PRO A 36 -1.15 -13.61 -0.19
CA PRO A 36 -0.31 -14.28 0.81
C PRO A 36 1.16 -13.84 0.76
N SER A 37 1.68 -13.56 -0.44
CA SER A 37 3.06 -13.08 -0.61
C SER A 37 3.19 -11.61 -0.25
N LEU A 38 2.23 -10.78 -0.66
CA LEU A 38 2.19 -9.36 -0.29
C LEU A 38 2.06 -9.15 1.22
N GLN A 39 1.27 -9.98 1.90
CA GLN A 39 1.13 -9.91 3.35
C GLN A 39 2.47 -10.12 4.07
N ARG A 40 3.34 -11.00 3.57
CA ARG A 40 4.69 -11.19 4.14
C ARG A 40 5.58 -9.96 3.94
N VAL A 41 5.51 -9.32 2.77
CA VAL A 41 6.26 -8.09 2.49
C VAL A 41 5.77 -6.95 3.39
N LEU A 42 4.46 -6.74 3.47
CA LEU A 42 3.85 -5.73 4.32
C LEU A 42 4.20 -5.94 5.79
N ALA A 43 4.08 -7.17 6.29
CA ALA A 43 4.43 -7.50 7.69
C ALA A 43 5.93 -7.34 7.99
N THR A 44 6.79 -7.32 6.97
CA THR A 44 8.22 -7.03 7.12
C THR A 44 8.46 -5.53 7.12
N ALA A 45 7.91 -4.81 6.14
CA ALA A 45 8.03 -3.35 6.02
C ALA A 45 7.49 -2.61 7.26
N LEU A 46 6.36 -3.08 7.81
CA LEU A 46 5.77 -2.54 9.03
C LEU A 46 6.66 -2.72 10.27
N ARG A 47 7.37 -3.84 10.34
CA ARG A 47 8.26 -4.19 11.45
C ARG A 47 9.60 -3.47 11.35
N GLU A 48 10.21 -3.47 10.16
CA GLU A 48 11.52 -2.83 9.92
C GLU A 48 11.44 -1.31 9.97
N GLY A 49 10.29 -0.72 9.62
CA GLY A 49 10.09 0.72 9.75
C GLY A 49 9.80 1.20 11.17
N GLY A 50 9.76 0.31 12.18
CA GLY A 50 9.50 0.66 13.58
C GLY A 50 8.10 1.25 13.82
N TRP A 51 7.16 1.06 12.88
CA TRP A 51 5.86 1.72 12.90
C TRP A 51 4.90 1.16 13.96
N PHE A 52 5.09 -0.10 14.36
CA PHE A 52 4.29 -0.80 15.38
C PHE A 52 5.13 -1.34 16.56
N ASP A 53 6.30 -0.76 16.80
CA ASP A 53 7.22 -1.21 17.86
C ASP A 53 6.74 -0.85 19.28
N LEU A 54 7.61 -1.04 20.28
CA LEU A 54 7.39 -0.86 21.72
C LEU A 54 6.58 0.38 22.16
N GLY A 55 6.60 1.48 21.39
CA GLY A 55 5.78 2.66 21.66
C GLY A 55 4.27 2.44 21.45
N HIS A 56 3.89 1.60 20.48
CA HIS A 56 2.50 1.24 20.23
C HIS A 56 1.94 0.37 21.36
N ASP A 57 2.69 -0.63 21.83
CA ASP A 57 2.31 -1.48 22.96
C ASP A 57 2.17 -0.69 24.27
N GLN A 58 2.98 0.35 24.46
CA GLN A 58 2.82 1.28 25.58
C GLN A 58 1.55 2.12 25.42
N ALA A 59 1.34 2.74 24.26
CA ALA A 59 0.18 3.59 23.99
C ALA A 59 -1.14 2.80 24.11
N LEU A 60 -1.18 1.56 23.65
CA LEU A 60 -2.35 0.67 23.80
C LEU A 60 -2.62 0.34 25.28
N ARG A 61 -1.58 0.05 26.06
CA ARG A 61 -1.71 -0.17 27.52
C ARG A 61 -2.22 1.08 28.23
N GLU A 62 -1.69 2.25 27.89
CA GLU A 62 -2.14 3.54 28.44
C GLU A 62 -3.62 3.78 28.11
N ALA A 63 -3.99 3.65 26.83
CA ALA A 63 -5.37 3.82 26.36
C ALA A 63 -6.35 2.87 27.05
N THR A 64 -5.98 1.59 27.22
CA THR A 64 -6.84 0.58 27.88
C THR A 64 -6.89 0.70 29.40
N SER A 65 -5.89 1.34 30.03
CA SER A 65 -5.85 1.56 31.48
C SER A 65 -6.70 2.72 31.98
N ARG A 66 -7.27 3.53 31.07
CA ARG A 66 -8.15 4.66 31.39
C ARG A 66 -9.32 4.23 32.26
N GLU A 67 -9.55 4.92 33.37
CA GLU A 67 -10.66 4.64 34.27
C GLU A 67 -12.01 4.99 33.62
N ASP A 68 -12.11 6.17 33.01
CA ASP A 68 -13.32 6.60 32.31
C ASP A 68 -13.55 5.75 31.04
N PRO A 69 -14.72 5.08 30.91
CA PRO A 69 -15.03 4.28 29.73
C PRO A 69 -15.09 5.09 28.43
N GLY A 70 -15.50 6.36 28.48
CA GLY A 70 -15.59 7.22 27.31
C GLY A 70 -14.23 7.63 26.80
N GLU A 71 -13.31 8.02 27.68
CA GLU A 71 -11.91 8.30 27.37
C GLU A 71 -11.21 7.05 26.81
N ARG A 72 -11.41 5.90 27.45
CA ARG A 72 -10.85 4.62 26.97
C ARG A 72 -11.24 4.32 25.52
N VAL A 73 -12.52 4.44 25.19
CA VAL A 73 -13.00 4.19 23.83
C VAL A 73 -12.42 5.19 22.84
N ARG A 74 -12.35 6.49 23.19
CA ARG A 74 -11.78 7.51 22.31
C ARG A 74 -10.30 7.25 22.04
N ASP A 75 -9.51 6.98 23.08
CA ASP A 75 -8.07 6.75 22.94
C ASP A 75 -7.80 5.52 22.05
N VAL A 76 -8.57 4.43 22.23
CA VAL A 76 -8.46 3.24 21.36
C VAL A 76 -8.87 3.54 19.93
N GLN A 77 -9.93 4.33 19.70
CA GLN A 77 -10.35 4.72 18.36
C GLN A 77 -9.29 5.58 17.65
N THR A 78 -8.63 6.48 18.38
CA THR A 78 -7.52 7.27 17.85
C THR A 78 -6.37 6.34 17.43
N LEU A 79 -5.98 5.39 18.28
CA LEU A 79 -4.93 4.42 17.93
C LEU A 79 -5.26 3.61 16.68
N LEU A 80 -6.51 3.15 16.54
CA LEU A 80 -6.96 2.42 15.35
C LEU A 80 -6.96 3.29 14.09
N ALA A 81 -7.34 4.56 14.20
CA ALA A 81 -7.30 5.50 13.08
C ALA A 81 -5.86 5.75 12.62
N ASP A 82 -4.93 5.89 13.56
CA ASP A 82 -3.50 6.06 13.27
C ASP A 82 -2.91 4.80 12.62
N GLU A 83 -3.21 3.62 13.17
CA GLU A 83 -2.81 2.33 12.58
C GLU A 83 -3.35 2.15 11.15
N THR A 84 -4.60 2.50 10.92
CA THR A 84 -5.21 2.44 9.58
C THR A 84 -4.51 3.39 8.60
N ARG A 85 -4.20 4.61 9.03
CA ARG A 85 -3.47 5.58 8.22
C ARG A 85 -2.06 5.07 7.88
N LEU A 86 -1.35 4.51 8.86
CA LEU A 86 -0.01 3.94 8.66
C LEU A 86 -0.04 2.73 7.71
N GLY A 87 -0.97 1.80 7.92
CA GLY A 87 -1.15 0.64 7.06
C GLY A 87 -1.43 1.03 5.60
N MET A 88 -2.24 2.06 5.39
CA MET A 88 -2.50 2.63 4.06
C MET A 88 -1.23 3.23 3.43
N LEU A 89 -0.47 4.05 4.17
CA LEU A 89 0.78 4.64 3.66
C LEU A 89 1.79 3.56 3.23
N VAL A 90 1.98 2.54 4.07
CA VAL A 90 2.89 1.43 3.78
C VAL A 90 2.38 0.59 2.61
N GLY A 91 1.07 0.31 2.56
CA GLY A 91 0.44 -0.39 1.45
C GLY A 91 0.64 0.31 0.12
N VAL A 92 0.46 1.63 0.08
CA VAL A 92 0.69 2.45 -1.12
C VAL A 92 2.17 2.43 -1.52
N ALA A 93 3.10 2.59 -0.58
CA ALA A 93 4.54 2.55 -0.86
C ALA A 93 4.97 1.18 -1.44
N VAL A 94 4.53 0.08 -0.84
CA VAL A 94 4.78 -1.27 -1.38
C VAL A 94 4.16 -1.44 -2.77
N GLY A 95 2.96 -0.89 -3.00
CA GLY A 95 2.32 -0.90 -4.30
C GLY A 95 3.13 -0.17 -5.38
N PHE A 96 3.68 1.00 -5.07
CA PHE A 96 4.55 1.75 -5.97
C PHE A 96 5.83 0.98 -6.31
N GLU A 97 6.51 0.42 -5.32
CA GLU A 97 7.74 -0.35 -5.55
C GLU A 97 7.47 -1.64 -6.34
N LEU A 98 6.36 -2.34 -6.06
CA LEU A 98 5.94 -3.49 -6.85
C LEU A 98 5.70 -3.12 -8.32
N ALA A 99 5.00 -2.01 -8.59
CA ALA A 99 4.75 -1.54 -9.95
C ALA A 99 6.06 -1.18 -10.67
N ARG A 100 7.00 -0.52 -9.97
CA ARG A 100 8.34 -0.22 -10.50
C ARG A 100 9.11 -1.50 -10.85
N GLU A 101 9.05 -2.51 -10.00
CA GLU A 101 9.75 -3.77 -10.23
C GLU A 101 9.16 -4.56 -11.41
N LEU A 102 7.83 -4.59 -11.53
CA LEU A 102 7.16 -5.18 -12.69
C LEU A 102 7.50 -4.46 -14.00
N ALA A 103 7.62 -3.13 -13.98
CA ALA A 103 8.00 -2.35 -15.16
C ALA A 103 9.46 -2.55 -15.60
N ARG A 104 10.33 -3.08 -14.72
CA ARG A 104 11.72 -3.42 -15.07
C ARG A 104 11.85 -4.73 -15.82
N VAL A 105 10.84 -5.60 -15.80
CA VAL A 105 10.88 -6.91 -16.48
C VAL A 105 10.77 -6.68 -18.00
N PRO A 106 11.86 -6.83 -18.78
CA PRO A 106 11.82 -6.62 -20.22
C PRO A 106 11.19 -7.85 -20.87
N GLY A 107 9.99 -7.71 -21.45
CA GLY A 107 9.36 -8.83 -22.16
C GLY A 107 7.88 -8.68 -22.54
N ALA A 108 7.15 -7.69 -22.00
CA ALA A 108 5.73 -7.52 -22.33
C ALA A 108 5.48 -6.80 -23.68
N ASP A 109 6.45 -6.02 -24.18
CA ASP A 109 6.29 -5.15 -25.36
C ASP A 109 7.20 -5.52 -26.55
N SER A 110 7.86 -6.68 -26.56
CA SER A 110 8.64 -7.10 -27.73
C SER A 110 7.69 -7.70 -28.78
N PRO A 111 7.55 -7.12 -29.99
CA PRO A 111 6.80 -7.76 -31.06
C PRO A 111 7.44 -9.11 -31.41
N PRO A 112 6.66 -10.13 -31.82
CA PRO A 112 7.21 -11.40 -32.24
C PRO A 112 8.19 -11.13 -33.38
N THR A 113 9.46 -11.49 -33.19
CA THR A 113 10.42 -11.53 -34.28
C THR A 113 10.02 -12.70 -35.16
N THR A 114 9.24 -12.42 -36.21
CA THR A 114 9.07 -13.35 -37.31
C THR A 114 10.44 -13.54 -37.92
N LYS A 115 11.11 -14.63 -37.56
CA LYS A 115 12.16 -15.21 -38.39
C LYS A 115 11.44 -15.77 -39.61
N GLU A 116 11.39 -14.98 -40.69
CA GLU A 116 11.15 -15.52 -42.01
C GLU A 116 12.44 -16.22 -42.44
N ASP A 117 12.35 -17.54 -42.61
CA ASP A 117 13.35 -18.35 -43.30
C ASP A 117 13.52 -17.84 -44.74
N GLY A 118 14.76 -17.63 -45.14
CA GLY A 118 15.20 -17.34 -46.51
C GLY A 118 16.61 -17.83 -46.74
#